data_AF-A0A9E5I0U0-F1
#
_entry.id   AF-A0A9E5I0U0-F1
#
_cell.length_a   1.000
_cell.length_b   1.000
_cell.length_c   1.000
_cell.angle_alpha   90.00
_cell.angle_beta   90.00
_cell.angle_gamma   90.00
#
_symmetry.space_group_name_H-M   'P 1'
#
loop_
_entity.id
_entity.type
_entity.pdbx_description
1 polymer ?
#
loop_
_entity_poly.entity_id
_entity_poly.type
_entity_poly.pdbx_seq_one_letter_code
_entity_poly.pdbx_strand_id
1 'polypeptide(L)'
;MFQKALYYDTFPVYDLVMLDWMNLTQVGVVQLPTFILGTIAIVLLPGPNSLYVLATTSQLGWRAGAWASFGIVVGDSLLMAAIVLGAASLLQNSPTLFIALRWLGAIYLLWLAWGLMRTAWY
;
A
#
# COMPACT_ATOMS: atom_id res chain seq x y z
N MET A 1 51.89 1.59 -23.09
CA MET A 1 51.25 0.41 -22.48
C MET A 1 50.72 0.67 -21.06
N PHE A 2 51.12 1.75 -20.38
CA PHE A 2 50.80 2.02 -18.96
C PHE A 2 49.68 3.04 -18.70
N GLN A 3 48.97 3.51 -19.74
CA GLN A 3 47.97 4.58 -19.60
C GLN A 3 46.51 4.08 -19.67
N LYS A 4 46.27 2.81 -20.04
CA LYS A 4 44.93 2.18 -20.02
C LYS A 4 44.60 1.45 -18.71
N ALA A 5 45.58 1.22 -17.83
CA ALA A 5 45.39 0.47 -16.59
C ALA A 5 44.91 1.33 -15.39
N LEU A 6 44.92 2.65 -15.49
CA LEU A 6 44.53 3.54 -14.38
C LEU A 6 43.07 4.03 -14.46
N TYR A 7 42.27 3.54 -15.42
CA TYR A 7 40.90 3.98 -15.67
C TYR A 7 39.83 2.90 -15.44
N TYR A 8 40.21 1.69 -15.01
CA TYR A 8 39.29 0.54 -14.91
C TYR A 8 39.14 -0.07 -13.49
N ASP A 9 39.86 0.45 -12.49
CA ASP A 9 39.92 -0.18 -11.16
C ASP A 9 39.22 0.59 -10.04
N THR A 10 38.81 1.84 -10.28
CA THR A 10 37.81 2.47 -9.41
C THR A 10 36.48 2.07 -9.99
N PHE A 11 35.74 1.15 -9.38
CA PHE A 11 34.29 1.21 -9.54
C PHE A 11 33.44 -0.09 -9.57
N PRO A 12 33.82 -1.27 -9.04
CA PRO A 12 32.96 -2.46 -9.15
C PRO A 12 31.77 -2.47 -8.18
N VAL A 13 31.85 -1.71 -7.07
CA VAL A 13 30.84 -1.80 -6.00
C VAL A 13 29.56 -1.08 -6.36
N TYR A 14 29.61 0.09 -7.01
CA TYR A 14 28.38 0.79 -7.38
C TYR A 14 27.65 0.11 -8.53
N ASP A 15 28.33 -0.65 -9.40
CA ASP A 15 27.68 -1.24 -10.57
C ASP A 15 26.89 -2.47 -10.14
N LEU A 16 27.44 -3.27 -9.22
CA LEU A 16 26.75 -4.40 -8.60
C LEU A 16 25.62 -3.96 -7.66
N VAL A 17 25.86 -2.91 -6.87
CA VAL A 17 24.86 -2.34 -5.97
C VAL A 17 23.75 -1.64 -6.77
N MET A 18 24.06 -0.87 -7.80
CA MET A 18 23.06 -0.30 -8.72
C MET A 18 22.29 -1.39 -9.46
N LEU A 19 22.93 -2.50 -9.88
CA LEU A 19 22.23 -3.64 -10.48
C LEU A 19 21.23 -4.27 -9.50
N ASP A 20 21.57 -4.34 -8.21
CA ASP A 20 20.72 -4.90 -7.16
C ASP A 20 19.57 -3.94 -6.77
N TRP A 21 19.82 -2.63 -6.72
CA TRP A 21 18.78 -1.60 -6.58
C TRP A 21 17.84 -1.54 -7.79
N MET A 22 18.35 -1.85 -8.99
CA MET A 22 17.57 -1.94 -10.23
C MET A 22 16.86 -3.28 -10.38
N ASN A 23 17.05 -4.21 -9.44
CA ASN A 23 16.36 -5.48 -9.45
C ASN A 23 14.91 -5.28 -8.99
N LEU A 24 14.01 -5.09 -9.95
CA LEU A 24 12.56 -4.93 -9.75
C LEU A 24 11.95 -6.05 -8.87
N THR A 25 12.61 -7.22 -8.79
CA THR A 25 12.18 -8.32 -7.93
C THR A 25 12.41 -8.05 -6.44
N GLN A 26 13.44 -7.28 -6.04
CA GLN A 26 13.63 -6.85 -4.65
C GLN A 26 12.58 -5.83 -4.21
N VAL A 27 12.11 -4.99 -5.13
CA VAL A 27 11.05 -3.99 -4.89
C VAL A 27 9.64 -4.62 -4.94
N GLY A 28 9.54 -5.96 -5.07
CA GLY A 28 8.27 -6.69 -5.09
C GLY A 28 7.54 -6.65 -6.44
N VAL A 29 8.12 -6.02 -7.48
CA VAL A 29 7.59 -6.02 -8.84
C VAL A 29 8.08 -7.28 -9.56
N VAL A 30 7.62 -8.43 -9.06
CA VAL A 30 7.99 -9.74 -9.61
C VAL A 30 7.24 -10.02 -10.93
N GLN A 31 6.03 -9.47 -11.07
CA GLN A 31 5.14 -9.68 -12.21
C GLN A 31 4.57 -8.34 -12.68
N LEU A 32 5.26 -7.70 -13.62
CA LEU A 32 4.85 -6.42 -14.21
C LEU A 32 3.37 -6.41 -14.66
N PRO A 33 2.84 -7.45 -15.34
CA PRO A 33 1.42 -7.44 -15.75
C PRO A 33 0.46 -7.41 -14.55
N THR A 34 0.69 -8.24 -13.53
CA THR A 34 -0.14 -8.31 -12.32
C THR A 34 -0.07 -7.00 -11.53
N PHE A 35 1.11 -6.39 -11.45
CA PHE A 35 1.32 -5.10 -10.80
C PHE A 35 0.55 -3.98 -11.52
N ILE A 36 0.62 -3.91 -12.85
CA ILE A 36 -0.11 -2.92 -13.66
C ILE A 36 -1.62 -3.09 -13.45
N LEU A 37 -2.13 -4.33 -13.54
CA LEU A 37 -3.55 -4.62 -13.32
C LEU A 37 -4.01 -4.23 -11.91
N GLY A 38 -3.23 -4.59 -10.88
CA GLY A 38 -3.53 -4.22 -9.49
C GLY A 38 -3.50 -2.70 -9.28
N THR A 39 -2.53 -2.01 -9.88
CA THR A 39 -2.41 -0.55 -9.79
C THR A 39 -3.60 0.15 -10.45
N ILE A 40 -3.98 -0.28 -11.66
CA ILE A 40 -5.17 0.25 -12.35
C ILE A 40 -6.42 0.05 -11.47
N ALA A 41 -6.58 -1.14 -10.87
CA ALA A 41 -7.72 -1.41 -10.00
C ALA A 41 -7.77 -0.49 -8.77
N ILE A 42 -6.62 -0.25 -8.12
CA ILE A 42 -6.52 0.63 -6.94
C ILE A 42 -6.73 2.11 -7.32
N VAL A 43 -6.22 2.55 -8.46
CA VAL A 43 -6.39 3.94 -8.92
C VAL A 43 -7.83 4.25 -9.32
N LEU A 44 -8.52 3.29 -9.95
CA LEU A 44 -9.91 3.47 -10.37
C LEU A 44 -10.90 3.43 -9.20
N LEU A 45 -10.58 2.70 -8.13
CA LEU A 45 -11.43 2.56 -6.95
C LEU A 45 -10.93 3.51 -5.85
N PRO A 46 -11.48 4.74 -5.73
CA PRO A 46 -11.13 5.61 -4.62
C PRO A 46 -11.36 4.87 -3.30
N GLY A 47 -10.31 4.81 -2.47
CA GLY A 47 -10.34 4.04 -1.24
C GLY A 47 -11.41 4.53 -0.25
N PRO A 48 -11.83 3.66 0.70
CA PRO A 48 -12.85 3.99 1.69
C PRO A 48 -12.51 5.23 2.52
N ASN A 49 -11.23 5.49 2.80
CA ASN A 49 -10.77 6.69 3.51
C ASN A 49 -11.10 7.97 2.73
N SER A 50 -10.78 8.00 1.44
CA SER A 50 -11.06 9.15 0.57
C SER A 50 -12.55 9.37 0.39
N LEU A 51 -13.31 8.28 0.18
CA LEU A 51 -14.78 8.34 0.10
C LEU A 51 -15.41 8.83 1.40
N TYR A 52 -14.91 8.40 2.55
CA TYR A 52 -15.39 8.84 3.86
C TYR A 52 -15.18 10.34 4.06
N VAL A 53 -14.00 10.87 3.75
CA VAL A 53 -13.72 12.32 3.83
C VAL A 53 -14.59 13.08 2.84
N LEU A 54 -14.76 12.58 1.61
CA LEU A 54 -15.63 13.22 0.61
C LEU A 54 -17.09 13.25 1.06
N ALA A 55 -17.62 12.14 1.58
CA ALA A 55 -18.99 12.05 2.06
C ALA A 55 -19.23 12.96 3.26
N THR A 56 -18.33 12.95 4.25
CA THR A 56 -18.43 13.81 5.43
C THR A 56 -18.27 15.29 5.08
N THR A 57 -17.37 15.64 4.16
CA THR A 57 -17.21 17.02 3.66
C THR A 57 -18.44 17.49 2.91
N SER A 58 -19.02 16.63 2.06
CA SER A 58 -20.22 16.94 1.27
C SER A 58 -21.46 17.15 2.16
N GLN A 59 -21.62 16.33 3.21
CA GLN A 59 -22.81 16.37 4.08
C GLN A 59 -22.71 17.38 5.23
N LEU A 60 -21.52 17.55 5.82
CA LEU A 60 -21.31 18.31 7.06
C LEU A 60 -20.38 19.51 6.88
N GLY A 61 -19.88 19.75 5.67
CA GLY A 61 -19.01 20.87 5.31
C GLY A 61 -17.52 20.62 5.56
N TRP A 62 -16.69 21.58 5.14
CA TRP A 62 -15.23 21.46 5.11
C TRP A 62 -14.58 21.23 6.48
N ARG A 63 -15.15 21.76 7.56
CA ARG A 63 -14.63 21.61 8.92
C ARG A 63 -14.76 20.16 9.41
N ALA A 64 -15.89 19.52 9.11
CA ALA A 64 -16.10 18.12 9.44
C ALA A 64 -15.17 17.21 8.64
N GLY A 65 -14.96 17.52 7.36
CA GLY A 65 -13.96 16.85 6.51
C GLY A 65 -12.54 16.92 7.06
N ALA A 66 -12.12 18.09 7.56
CA ALA A 66 -10.79 18.27 8.15
C ALA A 66 -10.60 17.40 9.41
N TRP A 67 -11.61 17.34 10.28
CA TRP A 67 -11.59 16.45 11.45
C TRP A 67 -11.61 14.97 11.08
N ALA A 68 -12.37 14.60 10.05
CA ALA A 68 -12.38 13.23 9.52
C ALA A 68 -11.00 12.81 9.01
N SER A 69 -10.33 13.64 8.21
CA SER A 69 -8.97 13.40 7.73
C SER A 69 -7.96 13.28 8.87
N PHE A 70 -8.08 14.13 9.90
CA PHE A 70 -7.21 14.05 11.07
C PHE A 70 -7.39 12.72 11.83
N GLY A 71 -8.64 12.29 12.02
CA GLY A 71 -8.94 10.98 12.61
C GLY A 71 -8.34 9.82 11.82
N ILE A 72 -8.40 9.88 10.49
CA ILE A 72 -7.78 8.87 9.61
C ILE A 72 -6.27 8.83 9.80
N VAL A 73 -5.59 9.98 9.78
CA VAL A 73 -4.12 10.05 9.93
C VAL A 73 -3.68 9.52 11.30
N VAL A 74 -4.39 9.87 12.36
CA VAL A 74 -4.09 9.38 13.71
C VAL A 74 -4.31 7.87 13.79
N GLY A 75 -5.41 7.36 13.24
CA GLY A 75 -5.69 5.93 13.19
C GLY A 75 -4.62 5.14 12.42
N ASP A 76 -4.22 5.64 11.26
CA ASP A 76 -3.19 5.02 10.42
C ASP A 76 -1.81 5.03 11.12
N SER A 77 -1.49 6.13 11.81
CA SER A 77 -0.26 6.23 12.60
C SER A 77 -0.22 5.22 13.74
N LEU A 78 -1.34 5.03 14.45
CA LEU A 78 -1.45 4.01 15.50
C LEU A 78 -1.34 2.60 14.94
N LEU A 79 -1.96 2.33 13.79
CA LEU A 79 -1.84 1.04 13.10
C LEU A 79 -0.39 0.76 12.70
N MET A 80 0.28 1.73 12.08
CA MET A 80 1.70 1.65 11.74
C MET A 80 2.57 1.38 12.98
N ALA A 81 2.32 2.09 14.08
CA ALA A 81 3.02 1.86 15.33
C ALA A 81 2.80 0.41 15.83
N ALA A 82 1.58 -0.10 15.79
CA ALA A 82 1.27 -1.48 16.17
C ALA A 82 1.99 -2.51 15.27
N ILE A 83 2.08 -2.25 13.96
CA ILE A 83 2.81 -3.07 13.00
C ILE A 83 4.30 -3.13 13.35
N VAL A 84 4.92 -1.97 13.58
CA VAL A 84 6.35 -1.86 13.94
C VAL A 84 6.65 -2.52 15.29
N LEU A 85 5.72 -2.43 16.25
CA LEU A 85 5.84 -3.07 17.57
C LEU A 85 5.69 -4.60 17.52
N GLY A 86 5.39 -5.20 16.36
CA GLY A 86 5.45 -6.64 16.17
C GLY A 86 4.14 -7.31 15.74
N ALA A 87 3.08 -6.54 15.44
CA ALA A 87 1.85 -7.13 14.90
C ALA A 87 2.10 -7.88 13.57
N ALA A 88 3.04 -7.40 12.74
CA ALA A 88 3.45 -8.10 11.53
C ALA A 88 4.17 -9.44 11.81
N SER A 89 4.96 -9.51 12.89
CA SER A 89 5.67 -10.74 13.27
C SER A 89 4.71 -11.84 13.72
N LEU A 90 3.59 -11.47 14.38
CA LEU A 90 2.54 -12.42 14.75
C LEU A 90 1.83 -13.02 13.53
N LEU A 91 1.56 -12.19 12.52
CA LEU A 91 0.95 -12.63 11.26
C LEU A 91 1.90 -13.52 10.44
N GLN A 92 3.20 -13.26 10.47
CA GLN A 92 4.20 -14.10 9.79
C GLN A 92 4.39 -15.47 10.46
N ASN A 93 4.26 -15.54 11.79
CA ASN A 93 4.42 -16.79 12.54
C ASN A 93 3.25 -17.77 12.37
N SER A 94 2.06 -17.29 11.97
CA SER A 94 0.87 -18.15 11.83
C SER A 94 0.19 -18.00 10.47
N PRO A 95 0.37 -18.98 9.56
CA PRO A 95 -0.28 -18.99 8.25
C PRO A 95 -1.81 -18.92 8.34
N THR A 96 -2.40 -19.54 9.37
CA THR A 96 -3.84 -19.58 9.60
C THR A 96 -4.40 -18.19 9.93
N LEU A 97 -3.69 -17.42 10.77
CA LEU A 97 -4.07 -16.05 11.12
C LEU A 97 -4.02 -15.12 9.91
N PHE A 98 -2.96 -15.23 9.11
CA PHE A 98 -2.82 -14.44 7.88
C PHE A 98 -3.95 -14.72 6.87
N ILE A 99 -4.27 -16.01 6.65
CA ILE A 99 -5.36 -16.42 5.76
C ILE A 99 -6.71 -15.94 6.30
N ALA A 100 -6.97 -16.10 7.60
CA ALA A 100 -8.21 -15.64 8.22
C ALA A 100 -8.38 -14.11 8.07
N LEU A 101 -7.33 -13.33 8.32
CA LEU A 101 -7.34 -11.89 8.15
C LEU A 101 -7.62 -11.49 6.69
N ARG A 102 -6.99 -12.18 5.73
CA ARG A 102 -7.21 -11.94 4.29
C ARG A 102 -8.67 -12.18 3.89
N TRP A 103 -9.27 -13.28 4.34
CA TRP A 103 -10.67 -13.59 4.05
C TRP A 103 -11.63 -12.62 4.75
N LEU A 104 -11.35 -12.24 6.00
CA LEU A 104 -12.12 -11.21 6.71
C LEU A 104 -12.11 -9.87 5.97
N GLY A 105 -10.93 -9.44 5.51
CA GLY A 105 -10.80 -8.23 4.68
C GLY A 105 -11.60 -8.32 3.38
N ALA A 106 -11.53 -9.46 2.68
CA ALA A 106 -12.28 -9.67 1.45
C ALA A 106 -13.81 -9.61 1.67
N ILE A 107 -14.32 -10.27 2.72
CA ILE A 107 -15.75 -10.25 3.07
C ILE A 107 -16.20 -8.83 3.44
N TYR A 108 -15.38 -8.10 4.21
CA TYR A 108 -15.70 -6.73 4.59
C TYR A 108 -15.81 -5.81 3.37
N LEU A 109 -14.90 -5.94 2.40
CA LEU A 109 -14.96 -5.18 1.15
C LEU A 109 -16.18 -5.53 0.29
N LEU A 110 -16.55 -6.81 0.21
CA LEU A 110 -17.78 -7.24 -0.46
C LEU A 110 -19.03 -6.64 0.18
N TRP A 111 -19.07 -6.58 1.51
CA TRP A 111 -20.17 -5.96 2.25
C TRP A 111 -20.25 -4.44 2.00
N LEU A 112 -19.11 -3.74 1.98
CA LEU A 112 -19.05 -2.32 1.61
C LEU A 112 -19.51 -2.08 0.18
N ALA A 113 -19.05 -2.90 -0.77
CA ALA A 113 -19.45 -2.79 -2.17
C ALA A 113 -20.97 -2.94 -2.33
N TRP A 114 -21.57 -3.90 -1.62
CA TRP A 114 -23.02 -4.09 -1.60
C TRP A 114 -23.76 -2.88 -1.00
N GLY A 115 -23.20 -2.26 0.05
CA GLY A 115 -23.75 -1.04 0.66
C GLY A 115 -23.79 0.13 -0.33
N LEU A 116 -22.66 0.42 -0.99
CA LEU A 116 -22.53 1.49 -1.98
C LEU A 116 -23.48 1.28 -3.17
N MET A 117 -23.55 0.04 -3.66
CA MET A 117 -24.49 -0.36 -4.69
C MET A 117 -25.93 0.02 -4.29
N ARG A 118 -26.40 -0.42 -3.12
CA ARG A 118 -27.75 -0.09 -2.66
C ARG A 118 -28.01 1.41 -2.52
N THR A 119 -27.04 2.18 -2.03
CA THR A 119 -27.19 3.64 -1.90
C THR A 119 -27.20 4.36 -3.25
N ALA A 120 -26.51 3.84 -4.28
CA ALA A 120 -26.47 4.46 -5.60
C ALA A 120 -27.79 4.33 -6.41
N TRP A 121 -28.65 3.38 -6.05
CA TRP A 121 -29.94 3.15 -6.72
C TRP A 121 -31.13 3.92 -6.12
N TYR A 122 -30.92 4.69 -5.05
CA TYR A 122 -31.93 5.57 -4.43
C TYR A 122 -31.49 7.04 -4.49
#